data_AF-A0A2E3DKA0-F1
#
_entry.id   AF-A0A2E3DKA0-F1
#
_cell.length_a   1.000
_cell.length_b   1.000
_cell.length_c   1.000
_cell.angle_alpha   90.00
_cell.angle_beta   90.00
_cell.angle_gamma   90.00
#
_symmetry.space_group_name_H-M   'P 1'
#
loop_
_entity.id
_entity.type
_entity.pdbx_description
1 polymer ?
#
loop_
_entity_poly.entity_id
_entity_poly.type
_entity_poly.pdbx_seq_one_letter_code
_entity_poly.pdbx_strand_id
1 'polypeptide(L)' 'MITSIFAIGMPGLPEMLIIGGLFILFFGSKKLPGLAKSIGKSANEFKKGLKDDTPLDSDDEDEILDEDEAVDEDSEI' A
#
# COMPACT_ATOMS: atom_id res chain seq x y z
N MET A 1 -31.96 12.54 -8.31
CA MET A 1 -31.24 12.84 -9.57
C MET A 1 -29.72 12.93 -9.42
N ILE A 2 -29.11 12.86 -8.21
CA ILE A 2 -27.64 12.73 -8.06
C ILE A 2 -27.20 11.33 -7.60
N THR A 3 -28.11 10.51 -7.06
CA THR A 3 -27.77 9.24 -6.37
C THR A 3 -28.27 7.96 -7.06
N SER A 4 -29.03 8.05 -8.15
CA SER A 4 -29.73 6.88 -8.73
C SER A 4 -28.82 5.92 -9.53
N ILE A 5 -27.51 6.19 -9.64
CA ILE A 5 -26.53 5.44 -10.45
C ILE A 5 -25.35 4.91 -9.60
N PHE A 6 -25.48 4.84 -8.25
CA PHE A 6 -24.56 4.01 -7.46
C PHE A 6 -24.79 2.54 -7.85
N ALA A 7 -23.99 2.12 -8.82
CA ALA A 7 -24.15 0.89 -9.56
C ALA A 7 -24.21 -0.30 -8.60
N ILE A 8 -25.26 -1.10 -8.78
CA ILE A 8 -25.46 -2.39 -8.13
C ILE A 8 -24.19 -3.23 -8.33
N GLY A 9 -23.40 -3.36 -7.27
CA GLY A 9 -22.30 -4.33 -7.17
C GLY A 9 -20.90 -3.76 -6.94
N MET A 10 -20.60 -2.51 -7.32
CA MET A 10 -19.25 -1.97 -7.14
C MET A 10 -19.28 -0.53 -6.61
N PRO A 11 -18.97 -0.31 -5.31
CA PRO A 11 -18.75 1.05 -4.81
C PRO A 11 -17.60 1.69 -5.57
N GLY A 12 -17.82 2.88 -6.10
CA GLY A 12 -16.79 3.65 -6.78
C GLY A 12 -15.71 4.18 -5.83
N LEU A 13 -14.70 4.83 -6.42
CA LEU A 13 -13.66 5.53 -5.67
C LEU A 13 -14.20 6.59 -4.68
N PRO A 14 -15.18 7.45 -5.02
CA PRO A 14 -15.67 8.45 -4.06
C PRO A 14 -16.36 7.81 -2.85
N GLU A 15 -17.07 6.70 -3.04
CA GLU A 15 -17.70 5.89 -1.99
C GLU A 15 -16.65 5.30 -1.06
N MET A 16 -15.61 4.70 -1.64
CA MET A 16 -14.50 4.12 -0.88
C MET A 16 -13.77 5.18 -0.06
N LEU A 17 -13.60 6.40 -0.57
CA LEU A 17 -13.02 7.51 0.18
C LEU A 17 -13.91 7.98 1.32
N ILE A 18 -15.23 8.06 1.12
CA ILE A 18 -16.18 8.42 2.18
C ILE A 18 -16.16 7.36 3.29
N ILE A 19 -16.19 6.09 2.92
CA ILE A 19 -16.13 4.97 3.86
C ILE A 19 -14.78 4.97 4.59
N GLY A 20 -13.67 5.06 3.86
CA GLY A 20 -12.32 5.14 4.42
C GLY A 20 -12.14 6.32 5.38
N GLY A 21 -12.69 7.48 5.03
CA GLY A 21 -12.73 8.66 5.89
C GLY A 21 -13.50 8.41 7.19
N LEU A 22 -14.64 7.70 7.12
CA LEU A 22 -15.40 7.31 8.30
C LEU A 22 -14.63 6.31 9.18
N PHE A 23 -13.97 5.32 8.57
CA PHE A 23 -13.07 4.39 9.28
C PHE A 23 -11.94 5.14 10.00
N ILE A 24 -11.32 6.13 9.35
CA ILE A 24 -10.29 6.98 9.96
C ILE A 24 -10.87 7.81 11.10
N LEU A 25 -12.13 8.25 11.03
CA LEU A 25 -12.76 8.99 12.12
C LEU A 25 -12.99 8.11 13.37
N PHE A 26 -13.40 6.85 13.19
CA PHE A 26 -13.62 5.91 14.29
C PHE A 26 -12.33 5.33 14.87
N PHE A 27 -11.40 4.92 14.01
CA PHE A 27 -10.16 4.25 14.41
C PHE A 27 -8.98 5.21 14.57
N GLY A 28 -9.04 6.41 13.98
CA GLY A 28 -7.94 7.36 13.93
C GLY A 28 -6.94 7.05 12.81
N SER A 29 -6.36 8.10 12.21
CA SER A 29 -5.36 8.00 11.13
C SER A 29 -4.09 7.25 11.53
N LYS A 30 -3.79 7.18 12.84
CA LYS A 30 -2.62 6.49 13.38
C LYS A 30 -2.78 4.96 13.49
N LYS A 31 -4.02 4.45 13.58
CA LYS A 31 -4.27 3.01 13.78
C LYS A 31 -4.30 2.23 12.46
N LEU A 32 -4.85 2.81 11.40
CA LEU A 32 -4.87 2.20 10.05
C LEU A 32 -3.49 1.74 9.55
N PRO A 33 -2.44 2.59 9.53
CA PRO A 33 -1.13 2.19 9.02
C PRO A 33 -0.47 1.13 9.90
N GLY A 34 -0.69 1.17 11.22
CA GLY A 34 -0.20 0.14 12.14
C GLY A 34 -0.81 -1.24 11.85
N LEU A 35 -2.13 -1.29 11.64
CA LEU A 35 -2.83 -2.52 11.27
C LEU A 35 -2.36 -3.04 9.90
N ALA A 36 -2.28 -2.17 8.89
CA ALA A 36 -1.78 -2.53 7.57
C ALA A 36 -0.35 -3.09 7.63
N LYS A 37 0.55 -2.47 8.41
CA LYS A 37 1.93 -2.95 8.59
C LYS A 37 1.98 -4.33 9.26
N SER A 38 1.15 -4.57 10.27
CA SER A 38 1.09 -5.88 10.95
C SER A 38 0.55 -6.99 10.05
N ILE A 39 -0.51 -6.70 9.27
CA ILE A 39 -1.09 -7.63 8.30
C ILE A 39 -0.09 -7.90 7.17
N GLY A 40 0.55 -6.86 6.64
CA GLY A 40 1.56 -6.97 5.58
C GLY A 40 2.75 -7.81 6.00
N LYS A 41 3.25 -7.63 7.24
CA LYS A 41 4.34 -8.44 7.78
C LYS A 41 3.93 -9.92 7.90
N SER A 42 2.74 -10.19 8.46
CA SER A 42 2.22 -11.56 8.57
C SER A 42 1.99 -12.21 7.21
N ALA A 43 1.47 -11.47 6.23
CA ALA A 43 1.26 -11.96 4.87
C ALA A 43 2.59 -12.23 4.15
N ASN A 44 3.61 -11.39 4.37
CA ASN A 44 4.94 -11.59 3.82
C ASN A 44 5.61 -12.85 4.38
N GLU A 45 5.59 -13.02 5.71
CA GLU A 45 6.12 -14.23 6.36
C GLU A 45 5.34 -15.49 5.96
N PHE A 46 4.01 -15.38 5.80
CA PHE A 46 3.18 -16.46 5.27
C PHE A 46 3.55 -16.84 3.83
N LYS A 47 3.75 -15.85 2.95
CA LYS A 47 4.18 -16.08 1.56
C LYS A 47 5.58 -16.68 1.49
N LYS A 48 6.51 -16.25 2.35
CA LYS A 48 7.86 -16.82 2.46
C LYS A 48 7.84 -18.28 2.89
N GLY A 49 7.09 -18.61 3.94
CA GLY A 49 6.92 -19.99 4.38
C GLY A 49 6.30 -20.91 3.33
N LEU A 50 5.39 -20.37 2.49
CA LEU A 50 4.82 -21.13 1.35
C LEU A 50 5.79 -21.30 0.17
N LYS A 51 6.74 -20.35 -0.03
CA LYS A 51 7.76 -20.42 -1.08
C LYS A 51 8.91 -21.38 -0.72
N ASP A 52 9.31 -21.42 0.56
CA ASP A 52 10.40 -22.29 1.03
C ASP A 52 10.10 -23.79 0.84
N ASP A 53 8.82 -24.19 0.80
CA ASP A 53 8.38 -25.58 0.57
C ASP A 53 8.29 -25.95 -0.94
N THR A 54 8.46 -25.00 -1.86
CA THR A 54 8.47 -25.25 -3.30
C THR A 54 9.88 -25.04 -3.88
N PRO A 55 10.59 -26.08 -4.35
CA PRO A 55 11.96 -25.98 -4.85
C PRO A 55 12.15 -25.19 -6.17
N LEU A 56 11.18 -24.37 -6.58
CA LEU A 56 11.14 -23.76 -7.91
C LEU A 56 10.90 -22.25 -7.81
N ASP A 57 11.93 -21.50 -8.19
CA ASP A 57 12.01 -20.06 -8.48
C ASP A 57 11.62 -19.11 -7.33
N SER A 58 12.42 -18.11 -6.98
CA SER A 58 12.64 -16.93 -7.83
C SER A 58 13.59 -15.96 -7.10
N ASP A 59 14.67 -15.56 -7.77
CA ASP A 59 15.26 -14.23 -7.62
C ASP A 59 14.14 -13.19 -7.84
N ASP A 60 13.96 -12.26 -6.90
CA ASP A 60 13.20 -11.02 -7.11
C ASP A 60 13.73 -9.99 -6.11
N GLU A 61 14.77 -9.29 -6.58
CA GLU A 61 14.98 -7.84 -6.50
C GLU A 61 14.13 -7.06 -5.47
N ASP A 62 14.75 -6.71 -4.34
CA ASP A 62 14.45 -5.50 -3.57
C ASP A 62 15.77 -4.70 -3.46
N GLU A 63 16.34 -4.33 -4.61
CA GLU A 63 17.31 -3.23 -4.72
C GLU A 63 16.62 -2.17 -5.60
N ILE A 64 17.02 -0.90 -5.46
CA ILE A 64 16.40 0.33 -6.01
C ILE A 64 15.20 0.79 -5.15
N LEU A 65 15.30 1.84 -4.33
CA LEU A 65 15.58 3.24 -4.69
C LEU A 65 16.10 4.01 -3.46
N ASP A 66 17.42 4.13 -3.29
CA ASP A 66 18.05 5.28 -2.63
C ASP A 66 18.80 6.07 -3.73
N GLU A 67 18.05 6.55 -4.72
CA GLU A 67 18.49 7.64 -5.60
C GLU A 67 17.88 8.94 -5.05
N ASP A 68 18.37 9.39 -3.89
CA ASP A 68 18.24 10.80 -3.51
C ASP A 68 19.42 11.54 -4.16
N GLU A 69 19.07 12.29 -5.20
CA GLU A 69 19.81 13.35 -5.87
C GLU A 69 21.05 13.89 -5.10
N ALA A 70 22.24 13.50 -5.55
CA ALA A 70 23.41 14.37 -5.49
C ALA A 70 23.39 15.28 -6.73
N VAL A 71 22.55 16.32 -6.71
CA VAL A 71 22.61 17.43 -7.66
C VAL A 71 22.52 18.73 -6.86
N ASP A 72 23.67 19.21 -6.39
CA ASP A 72 23.91 20.65 -6.27
C ASP A 72 25.17 20.95 -7.08
N GLU A 73 24.94 21.65 -8.18
CA GLU A 73 25.90 22.08 -9.18
C GLU A 73 26.99 22.96 -8.55
N ASP A 74 28.23 22.47 -8.60
CA ASP A 74 29.43 23.30 -8.57
C ASP A 74 29.47 24.07 -9.90
N SER A 75 28.78 25.21 -9.97
CA SER A 75 28.93 26.18 -11.04
C SER A 75 29.89 27.28 -10.62
N GLU A 76 31.10 27.18 -11.16
CA GLU A 76 32.08 28.24 -11.36
C GLU A 76 31.46 29.66 -11.47
N ILE A 77 31.88 30.58 -10.59
CA ILE A 77 32.23 31.98 -10.91
C ILE A 77 33.43 32.38 -10.05
#